data_AF-A0A419AXP7-F1
#
_entry.id   AF-A0A419AXP7-F1
#
_cell.length_a   1.000
_cell.length_b   1.000
_cell.length_c   1.000
_cell.angle_alpha   90.00
_cell.angle_beta   90.00
_cell.angle_gamma   90.00
#
_symmetry.space_group_name_H-M   'P 1'
#
loop_
_entity.id
_entity.type
_entity.pdbx_description
1 polymer ?
#
loop_
_entity_poly.entity_id
_entity_poly.type
_entity_poly.pdbx_seq_one_letter_code
_entity_poly.pdbx_strand_id
1 'polypeptide(L)'
;MANDISRITMNTVSNVAAASTASKSASNTESKAASTSESKAAPAGSSGAQQKITALQNQIKQLTKKLKDLGASAANAQSEDERKLIKQQQQMIQAQIQALYAEIARIQKEEAEKKAMEAASKTASQQTTNKAQKGGVDIYV
;
A
#
# COMPACT_ATOMS: atom_id res chain seq x y z
N MET A 1 -21.02 8.66 -44.89
CA MET A 1 -20.52 7.49 -44.13
C MET A 1 -20.45 7.89 -42.67
N ALA A 2 -21.46 7.49 -41.89
CA ALA A 2 -21.48 7.67 -40.44
C ALA A 2 -21.06 6.32 -39.82
N ASN A 3 -20.08 6.34 -38.92
CA ASN A 3 -19.59 5.15 -38.27
C ASN A 3 -19.97 5.21 -36.78
N ASP A 4 -21.07 4.54 -36.46
CA ASP A 4 -21.62 4.42 -35.12
C ASP A 4 -20.74 3.58 -34.19
N ILE A 5 -20.58 4.11 -32.99
CA ILE A 5 -19.83 3.53 -31.87
C ILE A 5 -20.68 2.43 -31.23
N SER A 6 -20.29 1.17 -31.39
CA SER A 6 -20.82 0.06 -30.59
C SER A 6 -19.85 -0.27 -29.45
N ARG A 7 -20.20 0.21 -28.26
CA ARG A 7 -19.60 -0.20 -26.98
C ARG A 7 -19.97 -1.67 -26.73
N ILE A 8 -18.97 -2.53 -26.63
CA ILE A 8 -19.15 -3.92 -26.17
C ILE A 8 -19.28 -3.90 -24.65
N THR A 9 -20.52 -4.09 -24.20
CA THR A 9 -20.87 -4.50 -22.84
C THR A 9 -20.53 -5.98 -22.68
N MET A 10 -19.53 -6.32 -21.86
CA MET A 10 -19.31 -7.72 -21.44
C MET A 10 -20.17 -7.99 -20.21
N ASN A 11 -21.28 -8.69 -20.48
CA ASN A 11 -22.24 -9.21 -19.53
C ASN A 11 -21.62 -10.34 -18.70
N THR A 12 -21.73 -10.21 -17.38
CA THR A 12 -21.52 -11.25 -16.37
C THR A 12 -22.62 -12.30 -16.45
N VAL A 13 -22.31 -13.60 -16.36
CA VAL A 13 -22.70 -14.52 -15.26
C VAL A 13 -22.52 -16.01 -15.62
N SER A 14 -22.24 -16.78 -14.56
CA SER A 14 -22.59 -18.19 -14.34
C SER A 14 -21.72 -19.26 -14.97
N ASN A 15 -21.08 -20.08 -14.11
CA ASN A 15 -21.55 -21.45 -13.84
C ASN A 15 -20.42 -22.30 -13.22
N VAL A 16 -20.52 -22.67 -11.93
CA VAL A 16 -20.16 -24.04 -11.47
C VAL A 16 -20.95 -24.34 -10.19
N ALA A 17 -21.93 -25.22 -10.30
CA ALA A 17 -22.53 -25.94 -9.19
C ALA A 17 -22.30 -27.46 -9.39
N ALA A 18 -22.15 -28.15 -8.26
CA ALA A 18 -22.19 -29.60 -8.01
C ALA A 18 -20.91 -30.44 -8.25
N ALA A 19 -20.32 -30.94 -7.16
CA ALA A 19 -20.59 -32.32 -6.69
C ALA A 19 -19.94 -32.61 -5.32
N SER A 20 -20.73 -33.28 -4.47
CA SER A 20 -20.44 -33.82 -3.13
C SER A 20 -19.22 -34.74 -3.04
N THR A 21 -18.52 -34.73 -1.90
CA THR A 21 -18.36 -35.93 -1.06
C THR A 21 -18.20 -35.52 0.42
N ALA A 22 -18.86 -36.28 1.28
CA ALA A 22 -19.07 -36.01 2.70
C ALA A 22 -17.92 -36.50 3.58
N SER A 23 -17.68 -35.83 4.71
CA SER A 23 -17.01 -36.38 5.90
C SER A 23 -17.36 -35.58 7.17
N LYS A 24 -18.50 -35.93 7.76
CA LYS A 24 -18.70 -36.23 9.20
C LYS A 24 -18.04 -35.30 10.24
N SER A 25 -18.83 -34.42 10.89
CA SER A 25 -19.04 -34.45 12.35
C SER A 25 -20.14 -33.48 12.77
N ALA A 26 -20.96 -33.91 13.71
CA ALA A 26 -22.19 -33.29 14.19
C ALA A 26 -21.94 -32.16 15.20
N SER A 27 -22.79 -31.14 15.20
CA SER A 27 -23.67 -30.83 16.35
C SER A 27 -24.49 -29.56 16.07
N ASN A 28 -25.80 -29.68 16.26
CA ASN A 28 -26.81 -28.63 16.20
C ASN A 28 -26.49 -27.45 17.13
N THR A 29 -26.88 -26.24 16.72
CA THR A 29 -27.85 -25.38 17.44
C THR A 29 -28.28 -24.25 16.51
N GLU A 30 -29.53 -24.28 16.06
CA GLU A 30 -30.24 -23.13 15.50
C GLU A 30 -30.54 -22.13 16.62
N SER A 31 -30.20 -20.86 16.43
CA SER A 31 -30.90 -19.73 17.02
C SER A 31 -30.62 -18.45 16.22
N LYS A 32 -31.49 -18.23 15.23
CA LYS A 32 -32.23 -16.99 14.95
C LYS A 32 -31.64 -15.67 15.49
N ALA A 33 -31.19 -14.85 14.53
CA ALA A 33 -31.32 -13.39 14.44
C ALA A 33 -30.77 -12.50 15.56
N ALA A 34 -29.68 -11.78 15.25
CA ALA A 34 -29.63 -10.33 15.39
C ALA A 34 -28.48 -9.77 14.52
N SER A 35 -28.85 -8.96 13.53
CA SER A 35 -27.94 -8.10 12.82
C SER A 35 -27.32 -7.10 13.78
N THR A 36 -26.04 -7.26 14.09
CA THR A 36 -25.17 -6.14 14.43
C THR A 36 -23.92 -6.29 13.56
N SER A 37 -23.95 -5.61 12.42
CA SER A 37 -22.73 -5.11 11.80
C SER A 37 -22.07 -4.17 12.80
N GLU A 38 -21.36 -4.73 13.76
CA GLU A 38 -20.26 -3.99 14.36
C GLU A 38 -19.18 -3.95 13.29
N SER A 39 -19.28 -2.92 12.46
CA SER A 39 -18.15 -2.36 11.73
C SER A 39 -17.10 -2.07 12.80
N LYS A 40 -16.29 -3.08 13.11
CA LYS A 40 -15.05 -2.92 13.84
C LYS A 40 -14.26 -1.97 12.99
N ALA A 41 -14.33 -0.68 13.34
CA ALA A 41 -13.52 0.36 12.75
C ALA A 41 -12.10 -0.16 12.83
N ALA A 42 -11.58 -0.60 11.69
CA ALA A 42 -10.18 -0.94 11.56
C ALA A 42 -9.42 0.29 12.07
N PRO A 43 -8.43 0.12 12.96
CA PRO A 43 -7.75 1.26 13.56
C PRO A 43 -7.31 2.21 12.44
N ALA A 44 -7.90 3.40 12.44
CA ALA A 44 -7.44 4.50 11.62
C ALA A 44 -6.02 4.79 12.08
N GLY A 45 -5.00 4.31 11.36
CA GLY A 45 -3.66 4.47 11.89
C GLY A 45 -2.52 3.75 11.20
N SER A 46 -2.54 3.64 9.87
CA SER A 46 -1.32 3.57 9.06
C SER A 46 -1.71 3.70 7.59
N SER A 47 -1.28 4.74 6.89
CA SER A 47 -1.43 4.75 5.43
C SER A 47 -0.70 3.51 4.87
N GLY A 48 -1.21 2.92 3.79
CA GLY A 48 -0.57 1.74 3.17
C GLY A 48 0.91 1.98 2.86
N ALA A 49 1.30 3.23 2.61
CA ALA A 49 2.68 3.65 2.44
C ALA A 49 3.53 3.52 3.71
N GLN A 50 3.00 3.89 4.88
CA GLN A 50 3.71 3.79 6.16
C GLN A 50 4.00 2.33 6.53
N GLN A 51 3.06 1.42 6.23
CA GLN A 51 3.24 -0.03 6.37
C GLN A 51 4.34 -0.55 5.44
N LYS A 52 4.35 -0.11 4.18
CA LYS A 52 5.42 -0.45 3.21
C LYS A 52 6.78 0.06 3.67
N ILE A 53 6.88 1.31 4.13
CA ILE A 53 8.13 1.87 4.66
C ILE A 53 8.65 1.02 5.83
N THR A 54 7.76 0.64 6.76
CA THR A 54 8.14 -0.20 7.91
C THR A 54 8.67 -1.57 7.47
N ALA A 55 8.02 -2.20 6.49
CA ALA A 55 8.46 -3.47 5.92
C ALA A 55 9.86 -3.33 5.26
N LEU A 56 10.06 -2.30 4.45
CA LEU A 56 11.35 -2.02 3.80
C LEU A 56 12.46 -1.76 4.83
N GLN A 57 12.17 -1.01 5.90
CA GLN A 57 13.11 -0.79 7.01
C GLN A 57 13.50 -2.09 7.71
N ASN A 58 12.55 -3.01 7.91
CA ASN A 58 12.84 -4.32 8.49
C ASN A 58 13.71 -5.17 7.55
N GLN A 59 13.49 -5.12 6.23
CA GLN A 59 14.35 -5.78 5.26
C GLN A 59 15.78 -5.22 5.30
N ILE A 60 15.95 -3.90 5.39
CA ILE A 60 17.26 -3.26 5.56
C ILE A 60 17.95 -3.78 6.82
N LYS A 61 17.26 -3.87 7.96
CA LYS A 61 17.83 -4.41 9.21
C LYS A 61 18.33 -5.84 9.03
N GLN A 62 17.53 -6.69 8.38
CA GLN A 62 17.90 -8.08 8.13
C GLN A 62 19.11 -8.20 7.19
N LEU A 63 19.13 -7.45 6.09
CA LEU A 63 20.26 -7.41 5.16
C LEU A 63 21.53 -6.85 5.82
N THR A 64 21.39 -5.85 6.68
CA THR A 64 22.51 -5.30 7.46
C THR A 64 23.06 -6.33 8.44
N LYS A 65 22.20 -7.14 9.07
CA LYS A 65 22.65 -8.27 9.90
C LYS A 65 23.43 -9.29 9.06
N LYS A 66 22.88 -9.72 7.92
CA LYS A 66 23.57 -10.64 6.99
C LYS A 66 24.93 -10.10 6.54
N LEU A 67 25.04 -8.78 6.31
CA LEU A 67 26.30 -8.15 5.96
C LEU A 67 27.35 -8.29 7.07
N LYS A 68 26.94 -8.10 8.34
CA LYS A 68 27.82 -8.28 9.51
C LYS A 68 28.24 -9.74 9.66
N ASP A 69 27.30 -10.67 9.49
CA ASP A 69 27.57 -12.11 9.58
C ASP A 69 28.56 -12.54 8.48
N LEU A 70 28.39 -12.06 7.24
CA LEU A 70 29.35 -12.27 6.16
C LEU A 70 30.71 -11.63 6.43
N GLY A 71 30.77 -10.50 7.14
CA GLY A 71 32.02 -9.91 7.60
C GLY A 71 32.77 -10.83 8.57
N ALA A 72 32.05 -11.47 9.50
CA ALA A 72 32.62 -12.48 10.39
C ALA A 72 33.05 -13.75 9.62
N SER A 73 32.27 -14.20 8.64
CA SER A 73 32.67 -15.31 7.76
C SER A 73 33.93 -14.99 6.95
N ALA A 74 34.07 -13.77 6.44
CA ALA A 74 35.26 -13.34 5.70
C ALA A 74 36.53 -13.40 6.56
N ALA A 75 36.43 -13.10 7.87
CA ALA A 75 37.55 -13.19 8.78
C ALA A 75 38.02 -14.64 8.98
N ASN A 76 37.08 -15.59 9.02
CA ASN A 76 37.33 -17.02 9.25
C ASN A 76 37.58 -17.82 7.96
N ALA A 77 37.43 -17.21 6.78
CA ALA A 77 37.61 -17.88 5.50
C ALA A 77 39.03 -18.43 5.33
N GLN A 78 39.13 -19.69 4.91
CA GLN A 78 40.39 -20.44 4.84
C GLN A 78 41.08 -20.33 3.47
N SER A 79 40.37 -19.80 2.46
CA SER A 79 40.88 -19.62 1.10
C SER A 79 40.59 -18.23 0.54
N GLU A 80 41.42 -17.81 -0.40
CA GLU A 80 41.22 -16.56 -1.13
C GLU A 80 39.94 -16.56 -1.98
N ASP A 81 39.59 -17.70 -2.57
CA ASP A 81 38.38 -17.82 -3.38
C ASP A 81 37.10 -17.68 -2.53
N GLU A 82 37.09 -18.26 -1.32
CA GLU A 82 36.02 -18.06 -0.36
C GLU A 82 35.91 -16.59 0.07
N ARG A 83 37.05 -15.93 0.37
CA ARG A 83 37.08 -14.49 0.69
C ARG A 83 36.50 -13.64 -0.45
N LYS A 84 36.85 -13.95 -1.70
CA LYS A 84 36.32 -13.25 -2.89
C LYS A 84 34.82 -13.43 -3.03
N LEU A 85 34.31 -14.66 -2.89
CA LEU A 85 32.89 -14.94 -2.98
C LEU A 85 32.10 -14.21 -1.89
N ILE A 86 32.61 -14.21 -0.65
CA ILE A 86 32.00 -13.49 0.46
C ILE A 86 31.98 -11.98 0.18
N LYS A 87 33.08 -11.42 -0.32
CA LYS A 87 33.15 -9.99 -0.69
C LYS A 87 32.15 -9.63 -1.78
N GLN A 88 31.98 -10.48 -2.79
CA GLN A 88 30.98 -10.29 -3.84
C GLN A 88 29.56 -10.29 -3.27
N GLN A 89 29.23 -11.21 -2.36
CA GLN A 89 27.93 -11.22 -1.67
C GLN A 89 27.71 -9.95 -0.84
N GLN A 90 28.74 -9.49 -0.12
CA GLN A 90 28.65 -8.24 0.63
C GLN A 90 28.33 -7.04 -0.28
N GLN A 91 28.99 -6.92 -1.44
CA GLN A 91 28.72 -5.86 -2.41
C GLN A 91 27.29 -5.92 -2.94
N MET A 92 26.80 -7.11 -3.28
CA MET A 92 25.42 -7.31 -3.73
C MET A 92 24.41 -6.88 -2.66
N ILE A 93 24.63 -7.26 -1.40
CA ILE A 93 23.76 -6.89 -0.28
C ILE A 93 23.79 -5.37 -0.03
N GLN A 94 24.96 -4.73 -0.13
CA GLN A 94 25.07 -3.26 -0.01
C GLN A 94 24.26 -2.55 -1.10
N ALA A 95 24.32 -3.05 -2.34
CA ALA A 95 23.53 -2.49 -3.44
C ALA A 95 22.02 -2.67 -3.19
N GLN A 96 21.59 -3.82 -2.68
CA GLN A 96 20.19 -4.05 -2.30
C GLN A 96 19.73 -3.10 -1.19
N ILE A 97 20.56 -2.88 -0.17
CA ILE A 97 20.26 -1.94 0.92
C ILE A 97 20.07 -0.51 0.36
N GLN A 98 20.96 -0.07 -0.54
CA GLN A 98 20.85 1.24 -1.17
C GLN A 98 19.55 1.39 -1.97
N ALA A 99 19.18 0.36 -2.75
CA ALA A 99 17.93 0.35 -3.50
C ALA A 99 16.69 0.45 -2.57
N LEU A 100 16.71 -0.25 -1.43
CA LEU A 100 15.63 -0.17 -0.44
C LEU A 100 15.52 1.23 0.18
N TYR A 101 16.66 1.90 0.46
CA TYR A 101 16.64 3.28 0.93
C TYR A 101 16.06 4.24 -0.11
N ALA A 102 16.42 4.06 -1.40
CA ALA A 102 15.87 4.86 -2.48
C ALA A 102 14.34 4.67 -2.61
N GLU A 103 13.85 3.43 -2.49
CA GLU A 103 12.40 3.16 -2.54
C GLU A 103 11.66 3.79 -1.35
N ILE A 104 12.23 3.73 -0.14
CA ILE A 104 11.68 4.42 1.02
C ILE A 104 11.57 5.94 0.76
N ALA A 105 12.63 6.55 0.22
CA ALA A 105 12.63 7.98 -0.10
C ALA A 105 11.57 8.33 -1.15
N ARG A 106 11.43 7.49 -2.19
CA ARG A 106 10.39 7.64 -3.23
C ARG A 106 8.99 7.62 -2.63
N ILE A 107 8.69 6.64 -1.78
CA ILE A 107 7.39 6.52 -1.12
C ILE A 107 7.12 7.74 -0.23
N GLN A 108 8.10 8.19 0.54
CA GLN A 108 7.93 9.37 1.40
C GLN A 108 7.64 10.64 0.59
N LYS A 109 8.31 10.83 -0.55
CA LYS A 109 8.05 11.94 -1.46
C LYS A 109 6.63 11.87 -2.04
N GLU A 110 6.21 10.70 -2.52
CA GLU A 110 4.85 10.49 -3.06
C GLU A 110 3.77 10.78 -2.02
N GLU A 111 3.97 10.35 -0.76
CA GLU A 111 3.02 10.63 0.33
C GLU A 111 2.96 12.12 0.68
N ALA A 112 4.09 12.84 0.63
CA ALA A 112 4.11 14.28 0.86
C ALA A 112 3.39 15.05 -0.26
N GLU A 113 3.60 14.67 -1.52
CA GLU A 113 2.93 15.26 -2.68
C GLU A 113 1.41 15.02 -2.65
N LYS A 114 0.97 13.80 -2.31
CA LYS A 114 -0.46 13.48 -2.13
C LYS A 114 -1.11 14.34 -1.05
N LYS A 115 -0.46 14.47 0.10
CA LYS A 115 -0.96 15.32 1.20
C LYS A 115 -1.06 16.78 0.79
N ALA A 116 -0.10 17.29 0.02
CA ALA A 116 -0.14 18.66 -0.51
C ALA A 116 -1.29 18.85 -1.51
N MET A 117 -1.51 17.89 -2.42
CA MET A 117 -2.65 17.92 -3.36
C MET A 117 -4.01 17.83 -2.64
N GLU A 118 -4.14 16.95 -1.64
CA GLU A 118 -5.38 16.84 -0.85
C GLU A 118 -5.67 18.11 -0.07
N ALA A 119 -4.64 18.76 0.49
CA ALA A 119 -4.80 20.04 1.18
C ALA A 119 -5.21 21.16 0.20
N ALA A 120 -4.57 21.24 -0.97
CA ALA A 120 -4.90 22.21 -2.01
C ALA A 120 -6.34 22.02 -2.56
N SER A 121 -6.77 20.77 -2.73
CA SER A 121 -8.14 20.44 -3.18
C SER A 121 -9.20 20.81 -2.13
N LYS A 122 -8.89 20.75 -0.84
CA LYS A 122 -9.80 21.18 0.24
C LYS A 122 -9.90 22.70 0.40
N THR A 123 -8.89 23.45 -0.04
CA THR A 123 -8.94 24.92 -0.09
C THR A 123 -9.72 25.44 -1.29
N ALA A 124 -9.61 24.79 -2.46
CA ALA A 124 -10.36 25.21 -3.67
C ALA A 124 -11.88 25.01 -3.54
N SER A 125 -12.35 23.99 -2.82
CA SER A 125 -13.78 23.74 -2.60
C SER A 125 -14.44 24.67 -1.57
N GLN A 126 -13.67 25.47 -0.82
CA GLN A 126 -14.21 26.48 0.11
C GLN A 126 -14.32 27.88 -0.53
N GLN A 127 -13.83 28.08 -1.75
CA GLN A 127 -13.87 29.39 -2.43
C GLN A 127 -15.16 29.63 -3.24
N THR A 128 -16.08 28.66 -3.34
CA THR A 128 -17.33 28.83 -4.11
C THR A 128 -18.58 29.10 -3.28
N THR A 129 -18.52 29.11 -1.94
CA THR A 129 -19.70 29.31 -1.07
C THR A 129 -19.83 30.69 -0.42
N ASN A 130 -18.94 31.65 -0.68
CA ASN A 130 -19.04 33.02 -0.16
C ASN A 130 -19.03 34.10 -1.26
N LYS A 131 -19.88 33.96 -2.28
CA LYS A 131 -20.25 35.10 -3.15
C LYS A 131 -21.74 35.12 -3.50
N ALA A 132 -22.57 34.89 -2.48
CA ALA A 132 -23.98 35.19 -2.54
C ALA A 132 -24.43 35.68 -1.16
N GLN A 133 -24.26 36.97 -0.88
CA GLN A 133 -25.31 37.86 -0.37
C GLN A 133 -24.75 39.20 0.14
N LYS A 134 -25.44 40.27 -0.27
CA LYS A 134 -25.46 41.64 0.25
C LYS A 134 -24.24 42.54 0.03
N GLY A 135 -24.14 43.04 -1.21
CA GLY A 135 -23.71 44.40 -1.49
C GLY A 135 -24.85 45.14 -2.20
N GLY A 136 -25.94 45.43 -1.48
CA GLY A 136 -26.95 46.36 -1.97
C GLY A 136 -26.32 47.75 -1.97
N VAL A 137 -26.10 48.30 -3.16
CA VAL A 137 -25.71 49.70 -3.33
C VAL A 137 -27.02 50.48 -3.37
N ASP A 138 -27.36 51.16 -2.27
CA ASP A 138 -28.41 52.19 -2.29
C ASP A 138 -27.89 53.38 -3.11
N ILE A 139 -28.36 53.49 -4.36
CA ILE A 139 -28.15 54.67 -5.20
C ILE A 139 -29.34 55.61 -4.97
N TYR A 140 -29.11 56.69 -4.23
CA TYR A 140 -30.04 57.84 -4.20
C TYR A 140 -29.73 58.75 -5.39
N VAL A 141 -30.72 58.96 -6.26
CA VAL A 141 -30.77 60.03 -7.27
C VAL A 141 -31.94 60.95 -7.00
#